data_AF-A0A354J454-F1
#
_entry.id   AF-A0A354J454-F1
#
_cell.length_a   1.000
_cell.length_b   1.000
_cell.length_c   1.000
_cell.angle_alpha   90.00
_cell.angle_beta   90.00
_cell.angle_gamma   90.00
#
_symmetry.space_group_name_H-M   'P 1'
#
loop_
_entity.id
_entity.type
_entity.pdbx_description
1 polymer ?
#
loop_
_entity_poly.entity_id
_entity_poly.type
_entity_poly.pdbx_seq_one_letter_code
_entity_poly.pdbx_strand_id
1 'polypeptide(L)'
;PYTNMKFLPTGGINAKNLNSYLEFKKIIACGGSWMVSKDLLKARDFDGIQKLTREAVQLMLGFELKHIGINASNETEAGSIADCFVNMFGFTKNVGNSSIFAGTAVEVMKTPYLGKNGHIAIQTNDIKRAIYHLSKRGVVFDMETAKYDSTGAMKTVYMKDEVGGFAVHLVQK
;
A
#
# COMPACT_ATOMS: atom_id res chain seq x y z
N PRO A 1 -17.16 -25.68 -9.24
CA PRO A 1 -17.36 -25.93 -10.69
C PRO A 1 -16.44 -25.19 -11.68
N TYR A 2 -15.76 -24.07 -11.35
CA TYR A 2 -14.89 -23.37 -12.33
C TYR A 2 -13.57 -22.88 -11.73
N THR A 3 -12.75 -23.80 -11.22
CA THR A 3 -11.51 -23.48 -10.50
C THR A 3 -10.40 -22.89 -11.38
N ASN A 4 -10.48 -23.00 -12.71
CA ASN A 4 -9.45 -22.50 -13.63
C ASN A 4 -9.90 -21.28 -14.47
N MET A 5 -11.17 -20.89 -14.40
CA MET A 5 -11.66 -19.75 -15.18
C MET A 5 -11.19 -18.41 -14.60
N LYS A 6 -10.97 -17.45 -15.49
CA LYS A 6 -10.67 -16.05 -15.20
C LYS A 6 -11.69 -15.18 -15.93
N PHE A 7 -12.05 -14.04 -15.34
CA PHE A 7 -13.11 -13.17 -15.84
C PHE A 7 -12.64 -11.72 -15.98
N LEU A 8 -13.25 -11.02 -16.93
CA LEU A 8 -13.08 -9.59 -17.16
C LEU A 8 -14.48 -8.97 -17.27
N PRO A 9 -15.09 -8.53 -16.14
CA PRO A 9 -16.38 -7.87 -16.17
C PRO A 9 -16.25 -6.50 -16.81
N THR A 10 -17.15 -6.20 -17.76
CA THR A 10 -17.16 -4.93 -18.52
C THR A 10 -18.45 -4.14 -18.32
N GLY A 11 -19.49 -4.75 -17.75
CA GLY A 11 -20.79 -4.13 -17.47
C GLY A 11 -21.00 -3.93 -15.97
N GLY A 12 -21.62 -2.81 -15.59
CA GLY A 12 -21.99 -2.51 -14.20
C GLY A 12 -20.83 -2.07 -13.28
N ILE A 13 -19.59 -2.03 -13.77
CA ILE A 13 -18.45 -1.55 -12.99
C ILE A 13 -18.46 -0.02 -12.95
N ASN A 14 -18.21 0.52 -11.76
CA ASN A 14 -18.04 1.94 -11.47
C ASN A 14 -17.02 2.12 -10.33
N ALA A 15 -16.67 3.38 -10.01
CA ALA A 15 -15.71 3.68 -8.96
C ALA A 15 -16.09 3.11 -7.58
N LYS A 16 -17.37 2.86 -7.28
CA LYS A 16 -17.79 2.36 -5.96
C LYS A 16 -17.58 0.86 -5.79
N ASN A 17 -17.57 0.08 -6.88
CA ASN A 17 -17.48 -1.38 -6.83
C ASN A 17 -16.20 -1.96 -7.46
N LEU A 18 -15.37 -1.12 -8.10
CA LEU A 18 -14.13 -1.56 -8.79
C LEU A 18 -13.26 -2.48 -7.91
N ASN A 19 -12.95 -2.04 -6.68
CA ASN A 19 -12.08 -2.81 -5.79
C ASN A 19 -12.73 -4.11 -5.31
N SER A 20 -14.04 -4.09 -5.01
CA SER A 20 -14.77 -5.30 -4.62
C SER A 20 -14.72 -6.38 -5.70
N TYR A 21 -14.76 -6.00 -6.99
CA TYR A 21 -14.53 -6.95 -8.07
C TYR A 21 -13.08 -7.44 -8.13
N LEU A 22 -12.11 -6.53 -8.03
CA LEU A 22 -10.69 -6.84 -8.17
C LEU A 22 -10.11 -7.64 -6.99
N GLU A 23 -10.74 -7.61 -5.82
CA GLU A 23 -10.40 -8.46 -4.66
C GLU A 23 -10.61 -9.95 -4.97
N PHE A 24 -11.56 -10.27 -5.86
CA PHE A 24 -11.80 -11.65 -6.23
C PHE A 24 -10.72 -12.13 -7.20
N LYS A 25 -9.88 -13.08 -6.76
CA LYS A 25 -8.70 -13.59 -7.49
C LYS A 25 -8.96 -14.12 -8.92
N LYS A 26 -10.22 -14.36 -9.30
CA LYS A 26 -10.59 -14.75 -10.67
C LYS A 26 -10.82 -13.57 -11.60
N ILE A 27 -10.99 -12.36 -11.08
CA ILE A 27 -11.11 -11.13 -11.86
C ILE A 27 -9.71 -10.62 -12.19
N ILE A 28 -9.36 -10.60 -13.48
CA ILE A 28 -8.02 -10.17 -13.91
C ILE A 28 -7.95 -8.67 -14.22
N ALA A 29 -9.06 -8.10 -14.67
CA ALA A 29 -9.24 -6.69 -15.00
C ALA A 29 -10.72 -6.35 -14.98
N CYS A 30 -11.06 -5.06 -14.89
CA CYS A 30 -12.42 -4.57 -15.05
C CYS A 30 -12.49 -3.56 -16.20
N GLY A 31 -13.51 -3.67 -17.05
CA GLY A 31 -13.90 -2.63 -17.98
C GLY A 31 -14.94 -1.71 -17.35
N GLY A 32 -14.82 -0.41 -17.58
CA GLY A 32 -15.65 0.60 -16.93
C GLY A 32 -16.06 1.73 -17.86
N SER A 33 -17.37 1.89 -18.09
CA SER A 33 -17.90 2.90 -19.01
C SER A 33 -17.83 4.33 -18.47
N TRP A 34 -17.55 4.53 -17.17
CA TRP A 34 -17.50 5.87 -16.58
C TRP A 34 -16.26 6.65 -17.00
N MET A 35 -15.12 5.97 -17.18
CA MET A 35 -13.84 6.62 -17.51
C MET A 35 -13.68 6.89 -19.01
N VAL A 36 -14.45 6.20 -19.86
CA VAL A 36 -14.52 6.41 -21.32
C VAL A 36 -15.99 6.34 -21.77
N SER A 37 -16.76 7.38 -21.44
CA SER A 37 -18.19 7.44 -21.80
C SER A 37 -18.38 7.87 -23.25
N LYS A 38 -19.54 7.55 -23.83
CA LYS A 38 -19.91 8.00 -25.19
C LYS A 38 -19.94 9.52 -25.30
N ASP A 39 -20.29 10.22 -24.22
CA ASP A 39 -20.40 11.68 -24.22
C ASP A 39 -19.01 12.33 -24.21
N LEU A 40 -18.07 11.79 -23.42
CA LEU A 40 -16.66 12.24 -23.44
C LEU A 40 -16.03 12.03 -24.82
N LEU A 41 -16.30 10.88 -25.46
CA LEU A 41 -15.79 10.59 -26.81
C LEU A 41 -16.40 11.52 -27.86
N LYS A 42 -17.71 11.78 -27.82
CA LYS A 42 -18.38 12.73 -28.72
C LYS A 42 -17.86 14.15 -28.55
N ALA A 43 -17.60 14.55 -27.30
CA ALA A 43 -17.01 15.84 -26.97
C ALA A 43 -15.50 15.92 -27.27
N ARG A 44 -14.86 14.80 -27.62
CA ARG A 44 -13.39 14.67 -27.75
C ARG A 44 -12.64 15.14 -26.51
N ASP A 45 -13.23 14.92 -25.33
CA ASP A 45 -12.67 15.31 -24.04
C ASP A 45 -11.65 14.27 -23.56
N PHE A 46 -10.48 14.27 -24.20
CA PHE A 46 -9.39 13.35 -23.88
C PHE A 46 -8.75 13.66 -22.52
N ASP A 47 -8.75 14.92 -22.10
CA ASP A 47 -8.24 15.33 -20.80
C ASP A 47 -9.14 14.80 -19.67
N GLY A 48 -10.46 14.87 -19.85
CA GLY A 48 -11.45 14.27 -18.95
C GLY A 48 -11.29 12.75 -18.86
N ILE A 49 -11.11 12.08 -20.00
CA ILE A 49 -10.81 10.63 -20.03
C ILE A 49 -9.51 10.32 -19.29
N GLN A 50 -8.44 11.08 -19.53
CA GLN A 50 -7.16 10.89 -18.84
C GLN A 50 -7.29 11.09 -17.33
N LYS A 51 -8.05 12.09 -16.89
CA LYS A 51 -8.32 12.34 -15.48
C LYS A 51 -9.06 11.16 -14.83
N LEU A 52 -10.17 10.73 -15.43
CA LEU A 52 -10.99 9.64 -14.88
C LEU A 52 -10.28 8.30 -14.87
N THR A 53 -9.47 8.01 -15.90
CA THR A 53 -8.64 6.80 -15.95
C THR A 53 -7.55 6.82 -14.87
N ARG A 54 -6.93 7.98 -14.62
CA ARG A 54 -5.97 8.16 -13.51
C ARG A 54 -6.64 7.95 -12.16
N GLU A 55 -7.82 8.53 -11.95
CA GLU A 55 -8.59 8.35 -10.71
C GLU A 55 -8.96 6.88 -10.49
N ALA A 56 -9.38 6.16 -11.54
CA ALA A 56 -9.67 4.73 -11.45
C ALA A 56 -8.44 3.91 -11.03
N VAL A 57 -7.26 4.23 -11.57
CA VAL A 57 -5.99 3.58 -11.16
C VAL A 57 -5.62 3.94 -9.73
N GLN A 58 -5.75 5.20 -9.32
CA GLN A 58 -5.46 5.64 -7.95
C GLN A 58 -6.36 4.96 -6.93
N LEU A 59 -7.66 4.88 -7.23
CA LEU A 59 -8.63 4.15 -6.43
C LEU A 59 -8.28 2.66 -6.33
N MET A 60 -7.88 2.05 -7.44
CA MET A 60 -7.48 0.64 -7.48
C MET A 60 -6.27 0.38 -6.59
N LEU A 61 -5.24 1.24 -6.68
CA LEU A 61 -4.05 1.13 -5.86
C LEU A 61 -4.34 1.42 -4.38
N GLY A 62 -5.15 2.44 -4.07
CA GLY A 62 -5.59 2.74 -2.71
C GLY A 62 -4.44 3.00 -1.73
N PHE A 63 -3.49 3.84 -2.14
CA PHE A 63 -2.36 4.19 -1.28
C PHE A 63 -2.81 4.98 -0.05
N GLU A 64 -2.46 4.49 1.14
CA GLU A 64 -2.76 5.14 2.41
C GLU A 64 -1.55 5.02 3.35
N LEU A 65 -1.31 6.03 4.20
CA LEU A 65 -0.30 5.91 5.25
C LEU A 65 -0.75 4.83 6.25
N LYS A 66 0.09 3.82 6.46
CA LYS A 66 -0.18 2.75 7.41
C LYS A 66 0.41 3.06 8.79
N HIS A 67 1.70 3.31 8.83
CA HIS A 67 2.44 3.57 10.06
C HIS A 67 3.78 4.25 9.76
N ILE A 68 4.37 4.84 10.80
CA ILE A 68 5.70 5.41 10.83
C ILE A 68 6.53 4.58 11.80
N GLY A 69 7.68 4.11 11.33
CA GLY A 69 8.70 3.41 12.06
C GLY A 69 9.75 4.35 12.63
N ILE A 70 10.08 4.19 13.90
CA ILE A 70 11.16 4.88 14.60
C ILE A 70 12.21 3.82 14.96
N ASN A 71 13.48 4.07 14.64
CA ASN A 71 14.57 3.19 15.04
C ASN A 71 15.01 3.49 16.48
N ALA A 72 15.05 2.46 17.33
CA ALA A 72 15.72 2.50 18.63
C ALA A 72 16.87 1.49 18.67
N SER A 73 17.80 1.68 19.60
CA SER A 73 19.03 0.89 19.72
C SER A 73 18.81 -0.45 20.42
N ASN A 74 17.77 -0.55 21.27
CA ASN A 74 17.43 -1.75 22.03
C ASN A 74 15.95 -1.73 22.48
N GLU A 75 15.49 -2.83 23.07
CA GLU A 75 14.11 -2.98 23.54
C GLU A 75 13.72 -1.99 24.65
N THR A 76 14.64 -1.66 25.55
CA THR A 76 14.37 -0.70 26.63
C THR A 76 14.09 0.69 26.06
N GLU A 77 14.94 1.16 25.16
CA GLU A 77 14.76 2.45 24.47
C GLU A 77 13.48 2.46 23.63
N ALA A 78 13.21 1.38 22.89
CA ALA A 78 11.97 1.24 22.13
C ALA A 78 10.73 1.33 23.03
N GLY A 79 10.81 0.71 24.20
CA GLY A 79 9.79 0.76 25.23
C GLY A 79 9.55 2.19 25.73
N SER A 80 10.61 2.91 26.07
CA SER A 80 10.53 4.31 26.54
C SER A 80 9.92 5.24 25.49
N ILE A 81 10.33 5.13 24.22
CA ILE A 81 9.76 5.94 23.13
C ILE A 81 8.27 5.63 22.95
N ALA A 82 7.88 4.36 22.94
CA ALA A 82 6.47 3.97 22.83
C ALA A 82 5.65 4.51 24.02
N ASP A 83 6.20 4.44 25.24
CA ASP A 83 5.57 4.96 26.44
C ASP A 83 5.36 6.49 26.40
N CYS A 84 6.23 7.25 25.73
CA CYS A 84 5.99 8.67 25.49
C CYS A 84 4.64 8.90 24.79
N PHE A 85 4.32 8.14 23.73
CA PHE A 85 3.05 8.27 23.02
C PHE A 85 1.85 7.76 23.82
N VAL A 86 2.03 6.67 24.58
CA VAL A 86 1.01 6.13 25.50
C VAL A 86 0.64 7.20 26.54
N ASN A 87 1.65 7.82 27.15
CA ASN A 87 1.45 8.79 28.23
C ASN A 87 0.93 10.14 27.73
N MET A 88 1.42 10.63 26.58
CA MET A 88 0.99 11.93 26.03
C MET A 88 -0.39 11.87 25.37
N PHE A 89 -0.72 10.78 24.67
CA PHE A 89 -1.90 10.72 23.80
C PHE A 89 -2.88 9.58 24.13
N GLY A 90 -2.58 8.74 25.13
CA GLY A 90 -3.46 7.65 25.56
C GLY A 90 -3.49 6.46 24.61
N PHE A 91 -2.46 6.28 23.77
CA PHE A 91 -2.40 5.15 22.84
C PHE A 91 -2.19 3.81 23.57
N THR A 92 -2.66 2.71 22.97
CA THR A 92 -2.42 1.36 23.48
C THR A 92 -1.03 0.88 23.12
N LYS A 93 -0.26 0.39 24.10
CA LYS A 93 1.05 -0.22 23.87
C LYS A 93 0.89 -1.69 23.44
N ASN A 94 1.45 -2.05 22.28
CA ASN A 94 1.43 -3.39 21.74
C ASN A 94 2.86 -3.89 21.56
N VAL A 95 3.33 -4.78 22.43
CA VAL A 95 4.71 -5.29 22.40
C VAL A 95 4.79 -6.49 21.46
N GLY A 96 5.50 -6.34 20.35
CA GLY A 96 5.79 -7.41 19.40
C GLY A 96 7.21 -7.97 19.56
N ASN A 97 7.58 -8.88 18.66
CA ASN A 97 8.90 -9.52 18.68
C ASN A 97 10.01 -8.55 18.28
N SER A 98 9.87 -7.89 17.12
CA SER A 98 10.91 -7.00 16.56
C SER A 98 10.68 -5.52 16.84
N SER A 99 9.48 -5.15 17.25
CA SER A 99 9.06 -3.76 17.44
C SER A 99 7.98 -3.66 18.52
N ILE A 100 7.76 -2.44 19.00
CA ILE A 100 6.69 -2.08 19.93
C ILE A 100 5.84 -1.02 19.24
N PHE A 101 4.53 -1.25 19.14
CA PHE A 101 3.60 -0.26 18.60
C PHE A 101 2.99 0.58 19.73
N ALA A 102 2.86 1.88 19.48
CA ALA A 102 1.94 2.75 20.20
C ALA A 102 0.73 3.03 19.29
N GLY A 103 -0.42 2.47 19.64
CA GLY A 103 -1.60 2.41 18.79
C GLY A 103 -1.36 1.49 17.59
N THR A 104 -1.76 1.95 16.41
CA THR A 104 -1.61 1.22 15.13
C THR A 104 -0.66 1.89 14.15
N ALA A 105 -0.27 3.14 14.42
CA ALA A 105 0.41 4.00 13.45
C ALA A 105 1.85 4.35 13.85
N VAL A 106 2.25 4.19 15.11
CA VAL A 106 3.63 4.43 15.56
C VAL A 106 4.27 3.08 15.90
N GLU A 107 5.25 2.69 15.10
CA GLU A 107 6.07 1.49 15.30
C GLU A 107 7.44 1.91 15.80
N VAL A 108 7.92 1.32 16.90
CA VAL A 108 9.29 1.55 17.40
C VAL A 108 10.08 0.26 17.31
N MET A 109 11.10 0.25 16.46
CA MET A 109 11.97 -0.91 16.23
C MET A 109 12.89 -1.12 17.42
N LYS A 110 13.03 -2.37 17.90
CA LYS A 110 13.94 -2.73 19.01
C LYS A 110 15.41 -2.78 18.58
N THR A 111 15.67 -2.89 17.29
CA THR A 111 17.00 -2.79 16.69
C THR A 111 16.89 -1.92 15.45
N PRO A 112 17.84 -1.01 15.18
CA PRO A 112 17.76 -0.16 14.00
C PRO A 112 17.66 -1.02 12.74
N TYR A 113 16.73 -0.64 11.85
CA TYR A 113 16.56 -1.30 10.56
C TYR A 113 16.87 -0.31 9.42
N LEU A 114 16.14 -0.37 8.32
CA LEU A 114 16.31 0.52 7.17
C LEU A 114 15.89 1.95 7.49
N GLY A 115 16.52 2.90 6.79
CA GLY A 115 16.24 4.33 6.93
C GLY A 115 17.00 4.96 8.09
N LYS A 116 17.69 6.08 7.81
CA LYS A 116 18.37 6.87 8.85
C LYS A 116 17.44 7.28 9.99
N ASN A 117 16.22 7.68 9.65
CA ASN A 117 15.21 8.17 10.59
C ASN A 117 14.13 7.11 10.91
N GLY A 118 14.32 5.86 10.44
CA GLY A 118 13.30 4.82 10.45
C GLY A 118 12.56 4.71 9.12
N HIS A 119 11.30 4.27 9.14
CA HIS A 119 10.56 3.96 7.91
C HIS A 119 9.16 4.56 7.84
N ILE A 120 8.64 4.70 6.63
CA ILE A 120 7.25 5.11 6.36
C ILE A 120 6.57 3.98 5.58
N ALA A 121 5.50 3.44 6.16
CA ALA A 121 4.72 2.37 5.57
C ALA A 121 3.53 2.94 4.80
N ILE A 122 3.44 2.62 3.51
CA ILE A 122 2.28 2.96 2.67
C ILE A 122 1.53 1.66 2.35
N GLN A 123 0.29 1.53 2.84
CA GLN A 123 -0.55 0.39 2.47
C GLN A 123 -1.13 0.57 1.07
N THR A 124 -1.40 -0.54 0.38
CA THR A 124 -1.99 -0.60 -0.96
C THR A 124 -2.94 -1.81 -1.06
N ASN A 125 -3.99 -1.70 -1.86
CA ASN A 125 -4.93 -2.79 -2.09
C ASN A 125 -4.30 -3.95 -2.89
N ASP A 126 -3.32 -3.66 -3.74
CA ASP A 126 -2.63 -4.66 -4.56
C ASP A 126 -1.16 -4.29 -4.72
N ILE A 127 -0.29 -4.93 -3.94
CA ILE A 127 1.14 -4.63 -3.90
C ILE A 127 1.83 -4.92 -5.23
N LYS A 128 1.40 -5.94 -5.97
CA LYS A 128 2.00 -6.30 -7.26
C LYS A 128 1.69 -5.24 -8.31
N ARG A 129 0.43 -4.81 -8.38
CA ARG A 129 0.01 -3.72 -9.27
C ARG A 129 0.66 -2.39 -8.86
N ALA A 130 0.80 -2.13 -7.56
CA ALA A 130 1.49 -0.95 -7.05
C ALA A 130 2.96 -0.89 -7.48
N ILE A 131 3.70 -1.98 -7.31
CA ILE A 131 5.10 -2.09 -7.77
C ILE A 131 5.17 -1.78 -9.27
N TYR A 132 4.34 -2.44 -10.08
CA TYR A 132 4.32 -2.21 -11.52
C TYR A 132 4.06 -0.73 -11.87
N HIS A 133 3.04 -0.12 -11.28
CA HIS A 133 2.68 1.28 -11.56
C HIS A 133 3.75 2.28 -11.09
N LEU A 134 4.35 2.07 -9.93
CA LEU A 134 5.39 2.94 -9.39
C LEU A 134 6.71 2.78 -10.14
N SER A 135 7.08 1.58 -10.57
CA SER A 135 8.26 1.37 -11.41
C SER A 135 8.14 2.03 -12.78
N LYS A 136 6.93 2.14 -13.35
CA LYS A 136 6.70 2.97 -14.56
C LYS A 136 6.89 4.47 -14.31
N ARG A 137 6.96 4.91 -13.05
CA ARG A 137 7.26 6.29 -12.63
C ARG A 137 8.70 6.44 -12.12
N GLY A 138 9.55 5.43 -12.32
CA GLY A 138 10.96 5.47 -11.93
C GLY A 138 11.26 4.98 -10.52
N VAL A 139 10.27 4.51 -9.76
CA VAL A 139 10.51 3.96 -8.42
C VAL A 139 11.16 2.58 -8.52
N VAL A 140 12.31 2.42 -7.86
CA VAL A 140 13.03 1.15 -7.77
C VAL A 140 12.77 0.50 -6.42
N PHE A 141 12.46 -0.80 -6.43
CA PHE A 141 12.20 -1.59 -5.22
C PHE A 141 13.40 -2.46 -4.88
N ASP A 142 13.66 -2.61 -3.58
CA ASP A 142 14.62 -3.57 -3.06
C ASP A 142 13.92 -4.91 -2.81
N MET A 143 14.03 -5.81 -3.77
CA MET A 143 13.37 -7.11 -3.73
C MET A 143 13.95 -8.05 -2.67
N GLU A 144 15.15 -7.78 -2.14
CA GLU A 144 15.73 -8.57 -1.03
C GLU A 144 14.99 -8.32 0.28
N THR A 145 14.31 -7.19 0.41
CA THR A 145 13.48 -6.82 1.58
C THR A 145 12.06 -7.38 1.51
N ALA A 146 11.70 -8.05 0.41
CA ALA A 146 10.35 -8.52 0.19
C ALA A 146 9.97 -9.62 1.19
N LYS A 147 8.87 -9.41 1.92
CA LYS A 147 8.29 -10.43 2.80
C LYS A 147 7.09 -11.07 2.14
N TYR A 148 6.90 -12.36 2.37
CA TYR A 148 5.82 -13.15 1.81
C TYR A 148 5.08 -13.89 2.93
N ASP A 149 3.78 -14.12 2.74
CA ASP A 149 3.02 -14.99 3.62
C ASP A 149 3.23 -16.48 3.28
N SER A 150 2.62 -17.36 4.07
CA SER A 150 2.71 -18.83 3.89
C SER A 150 2.16 -19.33 2.55
N THR A 151 1.39 -18.51 1.83
CA THR A 151 0.86 -18.83 0.50
C THR A 151 1.78 -18.35 -0.63
N GLY A 152 2.88 -17.67 -0.30
CA GLY A 152 3.78 -17.04 -1.26
C GLY A 152 3.27 -15.70 -1.79
N ALA A 153 2.23 -15.11 -1.18
CA ALA A 153 1.77 -13.77 -1.54
C ALA A 153 2.63 -12.71 -0.84
N MET A 154 3.11 -11.73 -1.59
CA MET A 154 3.93 -10.65 -1.06
C MET A 154 3.13 -9.79 -0.09
N LYS A 155 3.73 -9.47 1.06
CA LYS A 155 3.16 -8.65 2.12
C LYS A 155 3.81 -7.29 2.25
N THR A 156 5.13 -7.21 2.11
CA THR A 156 5.83 -5.92 2.18
C THR A 156 7.01 -5.89 1.23
N VAL A 157 7.40 -4.71 0.76
CA VAL A 157 8.67 -4.49 0.04
C VAL A 157 9.11 -3.04 0.19
N TYR A 158 10.41 -2.81 0.42
CA TYR A 158 10.99 -1.47 0.51
C TYR A 158 11.35 -0.92 -0.86
N MET A 159 11.31 0.41 -0.98
CA MET A 159 11.94 1.15 -2.08
C MET A 159 13.45 1.21 -1.83
N LYS A 160 14.25 1.30 -2.91
CA LYS A 160 15.72 1.42 -2.77
C LYS A 160 16.15 2.79 -2.26
N ASP A 161 15.47 3.83 -2.72
CA ASP A 161 15.79 5.21 -2.34
C ASP A 161 15.08 5.59 -1.05
N GLU A 162 15.76 6.37 -0.21
CA GLU A 162 15.17 7.00 0.97
C GLU A 162 14.48 8.32 0.60
N VAL A 163 13.42 8.66 1.33
CA VAL A 163 12.72 9.94 1.22
C VAL A 163 12.91 10.72 2.52
N GLY A 164 13.69 11.80 2.48
CA GLY A 164 13.95 12.62 3.67
C GLY A 164 14.67 11.87 4.80
N GLY A 165 15.48 10.86 4.46
CA GLY A 165 16.15 9.99 5.43
C GLY A 165 15.28 8.86 5.99
N PHE A 166 14.05 8.69 5.50
CA PHE A 166 13.20 7.56 5.83
C PHE A 166 13.25 6.52 4.70
N ALA A 167 13.38 5.25 5.07
CA ALA A 167 13.08 4.18 4.13
C ALA A 167 11.56 4.14 3.91
N VAL A 168 11.11 3.92 2.67
CA VAL A 168 9.67 3.82 2.37
C VAL A 168 9.36 2.42 1.90
N HIS A 169 8.31 1.81 2.43
CA HIS A 169 7.89 0.48 2.02
C HIS A 169 6.40 0.40 1.74
N LEU A 170 6.06 -0.48 0.79
CA LEU A 170 4.69 -0.87 0.55
C LEU A 170 4.29 -1.98 1.52
N VAL A 171 3.04 -1.94 1.94
CA VAL A 171 2.38 -2.99 2.72
C VAL A 171 1.10 -3.40 2.00
N GLN A 172 0.92 -4.70 1.78
CA GLN A 172 -0.33 -5.25 1.27
C GLN A 172 -1.40 -5.13 2.35
N LYS A 173 -2.53 -4.51 2.01
CA LYS A 173 -3.73 -4.47 2.86
C LYS A 173 -4.29 -5.88 3.09
#